data_AF-A0A0C9V768-F1
#
_entry.id   AF-A0A0C9V768-F1
#
_cell.length_a   1.000
_cell.length_b   1.000
_cell.length_c   1.000
_cell.angle_alpha   90.00
_cell.angle_beta   90.00
_cell.angle_gamma   90.00
#
_symmetry.space_group_name_H-M   'P 1'
#
loop_
_entity.id
_entity.type
_entity.pdbx_description
1 polymer ?
#
loop_
_entity_poly.entity_id
_entity_poly.type
_entity_poly.pdbx_seq_one_letter_code
_entity_poly.pdbx_strand_id
1 'polypeptide(L)'
;TTSSGPPTFPDEERFTRSNFSTWSTRIRIAANIQGAGGYIDRSIKKPDKTTASETLSPGDTKPTPALEPTQWDDENPSRKEWTRDAWTMGLIYYNIENPIGLGVDMSNSAADAWTSLKS
;
A
#
# COMPACT_ATOMS: atom_id res chain seq x y z
N THR A 1 -5.99 21.92 0.55
CA THR A 1 -5.34 21.03 1.53
C THR A 1 -5.20 19.68 0.88
N THR A 2 -4.00 19.30 0.45
CA THR A 2 -3.74 17.95 -0.08
C THR A 2 -3.84 16.98 1.08
N SER A 3 -4.96 16.24 1.15
CA SER A 3 -5.11 15.14 2.09
C SER A 3 -3.95 14.16 1.87
N SER A 4 -3.11 13.96 2.88
CA SER A 4 -2.02 12.97 2.84
C SER A 4 -2.52 11.53 3.03
N GLY A 5 -3.80 11.36 3.34
CA GLY A 5 -4.45 10.06 3.51
C GLY A 5 -4.93 9.48 2.18
N PRO A 6 -5.22 8.17 2.16
CA PRO A 6 -5.79 7.52 0.99
C PRO A 6 -7.16 8.14 0.62
N PRO A 7 -7.51 8.19 -0.67
CA PRO A 7 -8.80 8.70 -1.11
C PRO A 7 -9.95 7.85 -0.56
N THR A 8 -11.05 8.52 -0.20
CA THR A 8 -12.30 7.90 0.25
C THR A 8 -13.41 8.18 -0.76
N PHE A 9 -14.14 7.15 -1.12
CA PHE A 9 -15.31 7.23 -1.98
C PHE A 9 -16.52 7.76 -1.19
N PRO A 10 -17.50 8.37 -1.88
CA PRO A 10 -18.82 8.62 -1.32
C PRO A 10 -19.43 7.35 -0.72
N ASP A 11 -20.32 7.53 0.25
CA ASP A 11 -20.92 6.40 0.98
C ASP A 11 -21.64 5.41 0.04
N GLU A 12 -22.29 5.89 -1.02
CA GLU A 12 -23.00 5.01 -1.97
C GLU A 12 -22.06 4.18 -2.86
N GLU A 13 -20.77 4.55 -2.93
CA GLU A 13 -19.75 3.89 -3.73
C GLU A 13 -18.82 2.98 -2.92
N ARG A 14 -18.99 2.94 -1.58
CA ARG A 14 -18.27 2.01 -0.71
C ARG A 14 -18.65 0.56 -1.01
N PHE A 15 -17.79 -0.37 -0.65
CA PHE A 15 -17.97 -1.79 -0.94
C PHE A 15 -19.15 -2.42 -0.18
N THR A 16 -20.04 -3.10 -0.92
CA THR A 16 -21.24 -3.79 -0.41
C THR A 16 -21.39 -5.24 -0.91
N ARG A 17 -20.30 -5.87 -1.39
CA ARG A 17 -20.26 -7.13 -2.19
C ARG A 17 -20.90 -7.05 -3.57
N SER A 18 -22.08 -6.44 -3.72
CA SER A 18 -22.78 -6.35 -5.02
C SER A 18 -22.02 -5.51 -6.05
N ASN A 19 -21.21 -4.56 -5.58
CA ASN A 19 -20.42 -3.66 -6.42
C ASN A 19 -18.93 -4.04 -6.52
N PHE A 20 -18.53 -5.27 -6.14
CA PHE A 20 -17.12 -5.69 -6.07
C PHE A 20 -16.31 -5.34 -7.32
N SER A 21 -16.83 -5.62 -8.51
CA SER A 21 -16.12 -5.39 -9.78
C SER A 21 -15.77 -3.90 -9.98
N THR A 22 -16.76 -3.02 -9.84
CA THR A 22 -16.58 -1.57 -10.00
C THR A 22 -15.71 -1.00 -8.89
N TRP A 23 -15.97 -1.38 -7.64
CA TRP A 23 -15.21 -0.92 -6.47
C TRP A 23 -13.74 -1.34 -6.55
N SER A 24 -13.46 -2.62 -6.83
CA SER A 24 -12.09 -3.16 -6.88
C SER A 24 -11.26 -2.53 -8.00
N THR A 25 -11.90 -2.21 -9.13
CA THR A 25 -11.25 -1.47 -10.23
C THR A 25 -10.80 -0.08 -9.76
N ARG A 26 -11.66 0.65 -9.05
CA ARG A 26 -11.35 1.99 -8.54
C ARG A 26 -10.24 1.97 -7.49
N ILE A 27 -10.26 1.00 -6.57
CA ILE A 27 -9.19 0.82 -5.57
C ILE A 27 -7.84 0.56 -6.26
N ARG A 28 -7.81 -0.31 -7.27
CA ARG A 28 -6.58 -0.59 -8.04
C ARG A 28 -6.07 0.65 -8.77
N ILE A 29 -6.95 1.41 -9.39
CA ILE A 29 -6.56 2.66 -10.06
C ILE A 29 -5.96 3.64 -9.04
N ALA A 30 -6.62 3.86 -7.90
CA ALA A 30 -6.14 4.76 -6.86
C ALA A 30 -4.78 4.31 -6.29
N ALA A 31 -4.60 3.01 -6.06
CA ALA A 31 -3.33 2.45 -5.62
C ALA A 31 -2.24 2.64 -6.67
N ASN A 32 -2.52 2.34 -7.94
CA ASN A 32 -1.54 2.44 -9.03
C ASN A 32 -1.08 3.88 -9.29
N ILE A 33 -1.99 4.86 -9.19
CA ILE A 33 -1.64 6.28 -9.31
C ILE A 33 -0.62 6.69 -8.23
N GLN A 34 -0.71 6.09 -7.05
CA GLN A 34 0.21 6.34 -5.94
C GLN A 34 1.46 5.43 -5.97
N GLY A 35 1.58 4.50 -6.94
CA GLY A 35 2.63 3.48 -6.96
C GLY A 35 2.43 2.34 -5.94
N ALA A 36 1.28 2.28 -5.27
CA ALA A 36 0.97 1.34 -4.22
C ALA A 36 0.35 0.02 -4.70
N GLY A 37 0.17 -0.17 -6.02
CA GLY A 37 -0.44 -1.37 -6.59
C GLY A 37 0.23 -2.67 -6.14
N GLY A 38 1.54 -2.64 -5.97
CA GLY A 38 2.31 -3.81 -5.58
C GLY A 38 2.05 -4.33 -4.17
N TYR A 39 1.52 -3.47 -3.28
CA TYR A 39 1.07 -3.87 -1.94
C TYR A 39 -0.27 -4.62 -1.97
N ILE A 40 -1.05 -4.49 -3.05
CA ILE A 40 -2.33 -5.19 -3.25
C ILE A 40 -2.11 -6.57 -3.87
N ASP A 41 -1.20 -6.68 -4.84
CA ASP A 41 -0.94 -7.92 -5.59
C ASP A 41 0.18 -8.80 -5.01
N ARG A 42 0.86 -8.33 -3.95
CA ARG A 42 1.99 -8.98 -3.27
C ARG A 42 3.31 -8.95 -4.04
N SER A 43 3.44 -8.14 -5.08
CA SER A 43 4.74 -7.91 -5.74
C SER A 43 5.71 -7.15 -4.82
N ILE A 44 5.21 -6.17 -4.05
CA ILE A 44 5.99 -5.48 -3.03
C ILE A 44 5.84 -6.23 -1.70
N LYS A 45 6.95 -6.76 -1.18
CA LYS A 45 6.96 -7.61 0.03
C LYS A 45 7.52 -6.88 1.23
N LYS A 46 7.04 -7.28 2.41
CA LYS A 46 7.55 -6.76 3.68
C LYS A 46 9.05 -7.02 3.76
N PRO A 47 9.89 -6.00 4.00
CA PRO A 47 11.32 -6.19 4.10
C PRO A 47 11.65 -7.07 5.31
N ASP A 48 12.45 -8.11 5.07
CA ASP A 48 12.97 -8.98 6.11
C ASP A 48 13.83 -8.19 7.11
N LYS A 49 13.94 -8.68 8.34
CA LYS A 49 14.72 -8.03 9.42
C LYS A 49 16.21 -7.82 9.07
N THR A 50 16.72 -8.42 8.00
CA THR A 50 18.17 -8.56 7.76
C THR A 50 18.72 -7.67 6.66
N THR A 51 17.91 -7.04 5.80
CA THR A 51 18.46 -6.28 4.68
C THR A 51 18.50 -4.79 4.98
N ALA A 52 19.40 -4.40 5.88
CA ALA A 52 20.01 -3.08 5.82
C ALA A 52 21.10 -3.13 4.75
N SER A 53 20.74 -3.01 3.46
CA SER A 53 21.74 -2.73 2.43
C SER A 53 21.97 -1.23 2.35
N GLU A 54 22.73 -0.73 3.32
CA GLU A 54 23.63 0.39 3.07
C GLU A 54 25.05 -0.19 3.13
N THR A 55 25.51 -0.80 2.04
CA THR A 55 26.94 -1.05 1.87
C THR A 55 27.61 0.29 1.57
N LEU A 56 27.92 1.06 2.61
CA LEU A 56 28.88 2.15 2.50
C LEU A 56 30.28 1.54 2.48
N SER A 57 30.92 1.52 1.31
CA SER A 57 32.37 1.29 1.23
C SER A 57 33.09 2.46 1.92
N PRO A 58 33.97 2.22 2.90
CA PRO A 58 34.78 3.28 3.49
C PRO A 58 35.94 3.60 2.53
N GLY A 59 35.87 4.69 1.78
CA GLY A 59 37.01 5.01 0.91
C GLY A 59 36.99 6.27 0.04
N ASP A 60 35.85 6.86 -0.32
CA ASP A 60 35.85 7.99 -1.27
C ASP A 60 35.01 9.17 -0.77
N THR A 61 35.67 10.28 -0.44
CA THR A 61 35.02 11.58 -0.19
C THR A 61 34.56 12.18 -1.53
N LYS A 62 33.46 11.67 -2.06
CA LYS A 62 32.69 12.32 -3.14
C LYS A 62 31.49 13.03 -2.49
N PRO A 63 31.10 14.24 -2.93
CA PRO A 63 29.89 14.89 -2.40
C PRO A 63 28.70 13.94 -2.50
N THR A 64 28.11 13.61 -1.36
CA THR A 64 26.92 12.78 -1.23
C THR A 64 25.83 13.35 -2.15
N PRO A 65 25.40 12.64 -3.20
CA PRO A 65 24.21 13.03 -3.93
C PRO A 65 23.06 13.06 -2.93
N ALA A 66 22.25 14.12 -2.93
CA ALA A 66 21.00 14.11 -2.18
C ALA A 66 20.24 12.84 -2.56
N LEU A 67 19.94 11.97 -1.59
CA LEU A 67 19.12 10.79 -1.82
C LEU A 67 17.78 11.28 -2.36
N GLU A 68 17.52 11.03 -3.64
CA GLU A 68 16.19 11.20 -4.22
C GLU A 68 15.19 10.45 -3.33
N PRO A 69 14.01 11.03 -3.04
CA PRO A 69 13.00 10.32 -2.27
C PRO A 69 12.67 9.00 -2.98
N THR A 70 12.85 7.88 -2.28
CA THR A 70 12.52 6.55 -2.78
C THR A 70 11.12 6.55 -3.34
N GLN A 71 10.98 6.16 -4.61
CA GLN A 71 9.68 6.15 -5.27
C GLN A 71 8.74 5.13 -4.62
N TRP A 72 7.43 5.31 -4.76
CA TRP A 72 6.43 4.44 -4.14
C TRP A 72 6.34 3.04 -4.76
N ASP A 73 6.70 2.95 -6.04
CA ASP A 73 6.75 1.75 -6.86
C ASP A 73 8.05 0.95 -6.72
N ASP A 74 8.94 1.34 -5.80
CA ASP A 74 10.11 0.53 -5.45
C ASP A 74 9.66 -0.84 -4.92
N GLU A 75 10.10 -1.90 -5.59
CA GLU A 75 9.78 -3.29 -5.26
C GLU A 75 10.41 -3.75 -3.93
N ASN A 76 11.44 -3.04 -3.46
CA ASN A 76 12.22 -3.38 -2.27
C ASN A 76 12.24 -2.24 -1.25
N PRO A 77 11.08 -1.82 -0.73
CA PRO A 77 11.00 -0.71 0.22
C PRO A 77 11.78 -1.02 1.50
N SER A 78 12.40 -0.01 2.09
CA SER A 78 12.95 -0.12 3.43
C SER A 78 11.83 -0.32 4.46
N ARG A 79 12.21 -0.74 5.67
CA ARG A 79 11.27 -0.90 6.79
C ARG A 79 10.51 0.40 7.12
N LYS A 80 11.16 1.55 6.98
CA LYS A 80 10.55 2.86 7.24
C LYS A 80 9.48 3.19 6.19
N GLU A 81 9.74 2.79 4.95
CA GLU A 81 8.83 2.96 3.82
C GLU A 81 7.69 1.94 3.81
N TRP A 82 7.77 0.86 4.59
CA TRP A 82 6.66 -0.09 4.77
C TRP A 82 5.40 0.53 5.39
N THR A 83 5.46 1.78 5.85
CA THR A 83 4.27 2.61 6.17
C THR A 83 3.32 2.76 4.96
N ARG A 84 3.79 2.53 3.74
CA ARG A 84 2.98 2.48 2.49
C ARG A 84 2.00 1.31 2.43
N ASP A 85 2.32 0.18 3.06
CA ASP A 85 1.37 -0.95 3.22
C ASP A 85 0.19 -0.53 4.10
N ALA A 86 0.46 0.21 5.19
CA ALA A 86 -0.59 0.76 6.04
C ALA A 86 -1.44 1.82 5.31
N TRP A 87 -0.85 2.62 4.43
CA TRP A 87 -1.61 3.54 3.57
C TRP A 87 -2.56 2.77 2.63
N THR A 88 -2.06 1.69 2.02
CA THR A 88 -2.85 0.83 1.11
C THR A 88 -3.96 0.09 1.88
N MET A 89 -3.67 -0.36 3.10
CA MET A 89 -4.67 -0.91 4.01
C MET A 89 -5.77 0.12 4.31
N GLY A 90 -5.41 1.38 4.59
CA GLY A 90 -6.35 2.47 4.77
C GLY A 90 -7.22 2.72 3.53
N LEU A 91 -6.62 2.66 2.33
CA LEU A 91 -7.35 2.77 1.06
C LEU A 91 -8.42 1.67 0.94
N ILE A 92 -8.12 0.44 1.34
CA ILE A 92 -9.12 -0.64 1.33
C ILE A 92 -10.17 -0.38 2.41
N TYR A 93 -9.74 -0.17 3.65
CA TYR A 93 -10.60 -0.08 4.83
C TYR A 93 -11.63 1.05 4.76
N TYR A 94 -11.20 2.28 4.45
CA TYR A 94 -12.10 3.43 4.44
C TYR A 94 -13.11 3.42 3.28
N ASN A 95 -12.92 2.51 2.33
CA ASN A 95 -13.78 2.33 1.18
C ASN A 95 -14.69 1.11 1.31
N ILE A 96 -14.86 0.57 2.52
CA ILE A 96 -15.77 -0.54 2.82
C ILE A 96 -16.80 -0.08 3.85
N GLU A 97 -18.07 -0.40 3.63
CA GLU A 97 -19.15 0.01 4.52
C GLU A 97 -19.11 -0.72 5.87
N ASN A 98 -18.91 -2.04 5.86
CA ASN A 98 -18.83 -2.86 7.06
C ASN A 98 -17.70 -3.91 6.96
N PRO A 99 -16.43 -3.52 7.18
CA PRO A 99 -15.29 -4.42 6.98
C PRO A 99 -15.33 -5.64 7.91
N ILE A 100 -15.83 -5.50 9.14
CA ILE A 100 -15.98 -6.62 10.09
C ILE A 100 -17.06 -7.59 9.62
N GLY A 101 -18.27 -7.08 9.31
CA GLY A 101 -19.38 -7.91 8.85
C GLY A 101 -19.13 -8.57 7.50
N LEU A 102 -18.19 -8.05 6.72
CA LEU A 102 -17.76 -8.61 5.45
C LEU A 102 -16.57 -9.57 5.57
N GLY A 103 -15.99 -9.75 6.77
CA GLY A 103 -14.93 -10.73 7.02
C GLY A 103 -13.54 -10.28 6.55
N VAL A 104 -13.25 -8.99 6.52
CA VAL A 104 -11.97 -8.47 6.06
C VAL A 104 -10.86 -8.76 7.07
N ASP A 105 -9.81 -9.45 6.64
CA ASP A 105 -8.62 -9.67 7.48
C ASP A 105 -7.69 -8.45 7.44
N MET A 106 -7.74 -7.63 8.49
CA MET A 106 -6.91 -6.43 8.66
C MET A 106 -5.68 -6.66 9.54
N SER A 107 -5.43 -7.90 9.97
CA SER A 107 -4.37 -8.22 10.95
C SER A 107 -2.97 -8.17 10.34
N ASN A 108 -2.89 -8.31 9.02
CA ASN A 108 -1.66 -8.59 8.30
C ASN A 108 -1.34 -7.47 7.29
N SER A 109 -1.22 -7.79 6.00
CA SER A 109 -0.89 -6.84 4.93
C SER A 109 -2.11 -6.36 4.16
N ALA A 110 -1.98 -5.26 3.41
CA ALA A 110 -3.03 -4.80 2.52
C ALA A 110 -3.45 -5.89 1.50
N ALA A 111 -2.51 -6.73 1.08
CA ALA A 111 -2.79 -7.86 0.20
C ALA A 111 -3.64 -8.95 0.88
N ASP A 112 -3.48 -9.17 2.18
CA ASP A 112 -4.30 -10.15 2.93
C ASP A 112 -5.75 -9.64 3.03
N ALA A 113 -5.92 -8.35 3.39
CA ALA A 113 -7.22 -7.69 3.36
C ALA A 113 -7.86 -7.79 1.96
N TRP A 114 -7.08 -7.48 0.91
CA TRP A 114 -7.54 -7.61 -0.47
C TRP A 114 -7.96 -9.02 -0.86
N THR A 115 -7.27 -10.04 -0.34
CA THR A 115 -7.56 -11.44 -0.63
C THR A 115 -8.84 -11.89 0.07
N SER A 116 -9.06 -11.48 1.31
CA SER A 116 -10.27 -11.81 2.10
C SER A 116 -11.56 -11.28 1.47
N LEU A 117 -11.47 -10.23 0.64
CA LEU A 117 -12.61 -9.66 -0.08
C LEU A 117 -13.03 -10.46 -1.33
N LYS A 118 -12.16 -11.35 -1.82
CA LYS A 118 -12.41 -12.21 -2.99
C LYS A 118 -13.05 -13.55 -2.62
N SER A 119 -13.06 -13.89 -1.33
CA SER A 119 -13.69 -15.09 -0.76
C SER A 119 -15.15 -14.85 -0.35
#